data_AF-A0A161S0I2-F1
#
_entry.id   AF-A0A161S0I2-F1
#
_cell.length_a   1.000
_cell.length_b   1.000
_cell.length_c   1.000
_cell.angle_alpha   90.00
_cell.angle_beta   90.00
_cell.angle_gamma   90.00
#
_symmetry.space_group_name_H-M   'P 1'
#
loop_
_entity.id
_entity.type
_entity.pdbx_description
1 polymer ?
#
loop_
_entity_poly.entity_id
_entity_poly.type
_entity_poly.pdbx_seq_one_letter_code
_entity_poly.pdbx_strand_id
1 'polypeptide(L)'
;MKNQVNKIIAEKFLSAYASHDWEEIGKLMHPDVTWTLPGEGKISGTAKGIDEVVNRVKTIVKSGVKTKLHHILIGQTGLTLSLKNTAVAEDGRILDEELATVLSIQDELVIKIDTYLSDVPMMERYFK
;
A
#
# COMPACT_ATOMS: atom_id res chain seq x y z
N MET A 1 -0.36 20.12 -14.54
CA MET A 1 0.93 19.40 -14.47
C MET A 1 1.03 18.50 -13.22
N LYS A 2 0.94 19.01 -11.97
CA LYS A 2 0.99 18.15 -10.75
C LYS A 2 0.00 16.97 -10.74
N ASN A 3 -1.25 17.17 -11.15
CA ASN A 3 -2.25 16.09 -11.18
C ASN A 3 -1.93 14.98 -12.20
N GLN A 4 -1.20 15.31 -13.27
CA GLN A 4 -0.73 14.30 -14.24
C GLN A 4 0.42 13.49 -13.65
N VAL A 5 1.35 14.12 -12.93
CA VAL A 5 2.45 13.44 -12.22
C VAL A 5 1.89 12.44 -11.20
N ASN A 6 0.89 12.85 -10.40
CA ASN A 6 0.25 11.95 -9.44
C ASN A 6 -0.35 10.72 -10.12
N LYS A 7 -1.06 10.91 -11.24
CA LYS A 7 -1.62 9.79 -12.00
C LYS A 7 -0.55 8.84 -12.52
N ILE A 8 0.55 9.36 -13.05
CA ILE A 8 1.69 8.57 -13.52
C ILE A 8 2.32 7.77 -12.37
N ILE A 9 2.49 8.38 -11.20
CA ILE A 9 3.02 7.69 -10.00
C ILE A 9 2.09 6.55 -9.59
N ALA A 10 0.77 6.75 -9.59
CA ALA A 10 -0.19 5.67 -9.30
C ALA A 10 -0.06 4.51 -10.29
N GLU A 11 -0.02 4.80 -11.59
CA GLU A 11 0.08 3.79 -12.65
C GLU A 11 1.39 3.00 -12.54
N LYS A 12 2.51 3.69 -12.31
CA LYS A 12 3.82 3.04 -12.09
C LYS A 12 3.83 2.18 -10.83
N PHE A 13 3.31 2.69 -9.72
CA PHE A 13 3.23 1.95 -8.46
C PHE A 13 2.40 0.68 -8.62
N LEU A 14 1.22 0.78 -9.24
CA LEU A 14 0.35 -0.37 -9.50
C LEU A 14 1.00 -1.39 -10.43
N SER A 15 1.69 -0.93 -11.48
CA SER A 15 2.43 -1.80 -12.39
C SER A 15 3.55 -2.55 -11.68
N ALA A 16 4.37 -1.84 -10.91
CA ALA A 16 5.49 -2.43 -10.16
C ALA A 16 4.99 -3.40 -9.07
N TYR A 17 3.89 -3.05 -8.39
CA TYR A 17 3.24 -3.95 -7.43
C TYR A 17 2.75 -5.24 -8.09
N ALA A 18 2.08 -5.15 -9.25
CA ALA A 18 1.57 -6.30 -9.98
C ALA A 18 2.69 -7.20 -10.54
N SER A 19 3.81 -6.62 -10.96
CA SER A 19 4.97 -7.34 -11.49
C SER A 19 5.96 -7.80 -10.41
N HIS A 20 5.68 -7.53 -9.14
CA HIS A 20 6.58 -7.81 -8.02
C HIS A 20 7.97 -7.14 -8.18
N ASP A 21 8.01 -5.95 -8.80
CA ASP A 21 9.21 -5.17 -9.03
C ASP A 21 9.51 -4.27 -7.82
N TRP A 22 10.23 -4.84 -6.86
CA TRP A 22 10.56 -4.17 -5.60
C TRP A 22 11.52 -2.99 -5.78
N GLU A 23 12.37 -3.04 -6.80
CA GLU A 23 13.33 -1.98 -7.10
C GLU A 23 12.58 -0.76 -7.64
N GLU A 24 11.64 -0.98 -8.56
CA GLU A 24 10.82 0.10 -9.10
C GLU A 24 9.89 0.71 -8.05
N ILE A 25 9.31 -0.10 -7.16
CA ILE A 25 8.57 0.45 -6.00
C ILE A 25 9.49 1.35 -5.18
N GLY A 26 10.73 0.93 -4.90
CA GLY A 26 11.69 1.72 -4.14
C GLY A 26 12.03 3.05 -4.81
N LYS A 27 12.19 3.08 -6.13
CA LYS A 27 12.48 4.30 -6.91
C LYS A 27 11.37 5.35 -6.86
N LEU A 28 10.14 4.94 -6.57
CA LEU A 28 9.00 5.86 -6.41
C LEU A 28 8.90 6.48 -5.01
N MET A 29 9.70 6.03 -4.06
CA MET A 29 9.65 6.45 -2.66
C MET A 29 10.67 7.54 -2.36
N HIS A 30 10.29 8.50 -1.54
CA HIS A 30 11.24 9.44 -0.95
C HIS A 30 12.14 8.68 0.06
N PRO A 31 13.43 9.04 0.23
CA PRO A 31 14.30 8.41 1.22
C PRO A 31 13.71 8.35 2.63
N ASP A 32 13.03 9.43 3.03
CA ASP A 32 12.34 9.57 4.33
C ASP A 32 10.87 9.14 4.31
N VAL A 33 10.47 8.27 3.37
CA VAL A 33 9.07 7.81 3.28
C VAL A 33 8.59 7.20 4.59
N THR A 34 7.34 7.45 4.96
CA THR A 34 6.68 6.77 6.07
C THR A 34 5.41 6.09 5.62
N TRP A 35 5.13 4.91 6.16
CA TRP A 35 3.87 4.21 5.92
C TRP A 35 3.19 3.80 7.22
N THR A 36 2.01 4.34 7.49
CA THR A 36 1.17 3.98 8.64
C THR A 36 0.09 2.97 8.25
N LEU A 37 -0.10 1.94 9.08
CA LEU A 37 -1.15 0.93 8.94
C LEU A 37 -1.74 0.66 10.33
N PRO A 38 -3.08 0.74 10.52
CA PRO A 38 -3.71 0.63 11.84
C PRO A 38 -3.58 -0.78 12.45
N GLY A 39 -3.73 -0.85 13.78
CA GLY A 39 -3.58 -2.08 14.57
C GLY A 39 -2.21 -2.22 15.21
N GLU A 40 -1.97 -3.40 15.77
CA GLU A 40 -0.80 -3.83 16.54
C GLU A 40 -0.21 -5.15 16.01
N GLY A 41 -0.75 -5.67 14.90
CA GLY A 41 -0.31 -6.90 14.25
C GLY A 41 1.00 -6.78 13.46
N LYS A 42 1.41 -7.90 12.85
CA LYS A 42 2.70 -8.07 12.15
C LYS A 42 3.01 -7.02 11.09
N ILE A 43 2.00 -6.54 10.36
CA ILE A 43 2.15 -5.52 9.31
C ILE A 43 1.68 -4.13 9.74
N SER A 44 1.18 -3.98 10.97
CA SER A 44 0.67 -2.73 11.50
C SER A 44 1.77 -1.79 11.97
N GLY A 45 1.36 -0.59 12.40
CA GLY A 45 2.26 0.47 12.84
C GLY A 45 2.94 1.22 11.71
N THR A 46 4.03 1.90 12.04
CA THR A 46 4.73 2.81 11.13
C THR A 46 6.01 2.17 10.60
N ALA A 47 6.07 1.96 9.28
CA ALA A 47 7.32 1.65 8.58
C ALA A 47 8.00 2.96 8.16
N LYS A 48 9.31 3.04 8.28
CA LYS A 48 10.12 4.24 7.98
C LYS A 48 11.25 3.91 7.01
N GLY A 49 11.39 4.74 5.99
CA GLY A 49 12.35 4.55 4.92
C GLY A 49 11.94 3.49 3.91
N ILE A 50 12.67 3.47 2.80
CA ILE A 50 12.36 2.66 1.62
C ILE A 50 12.38 1.16 1.96
N ASP A 51 13.38 0.71 2.72
CA ASP A 51 13.57 -0.72 3.02
C ASP A 51 12.41 -1.29 3.84
N GLU A 52 11.96 -0.60 4.88
CA GLU A 52 10.83 -1.06 5.71
C GLU A 52 9.51 -1.06 4.93
N VAL A 53 9.28 -0.02 4.11
CA VAL A 53 8.11 0.07 3.22
C VAL A 53 8.09 -1.09 2.23
N VAL A 54 9.19 -1.33 1.52
CA VAL A 54 9.31 -2.43 0.54
C VAL A 54 9.20 -3.79 1.22
N ASN A 55 9.76 -3.97 2.42
CA ASN A 55 9.62 -5.21 3.19
C ASN A 55 8.16 -5.47 3.61
N ARG A 56 7.40 -4.42 3.95
CA ARG A 56 5.97 -4.54 4.22
C ARG A 56 5.19 -4.95 2.96
N VAL A 57 5.46 -4.34 1.80
CA VAL A 57 4.88 -4.74 0.51
C VAL A 57 5.15 -6.24 0.25
N LYS A 58 6.40 -6.67 0.37
CA LYS A 58 6.78 -8.08 0.19
C LYS A 58 6.03 -9.01 1.13
N THR A 59 5.81 -8.60 2.38
CA THR A 59 5.08 -9.40 3.38
C THR A 59 3.61 -9.59 2.98
N ILE A 60 2.96 -8.52 2.51
CA ILE A 60 1.57 -8.56 2.02
C ILE A 60 1.48 -9.49 0.81
N VAL A 61 2.35 -9.33 -0.19
CA VAL A 61 2.35 -10.18 -1.39
C VAL A 61 2.60 -11.65 -1.04
N LYS A 62 3.57 -11.94 -0.16
CA LYS A 62 3.89 -13.31 0.26
C LYS A 62 2.76 -14.00 1.03
N SER A 63 1.88 -13.23 1.68
CA SER A 63 0.72 -13.80 2.37
C SER A 63 -0.36 -14.32 1.40
N GLY A 64 -0.27 -14.01 0.11
CA GLY A 64 -1.24 -14.46 -0.89
C GLY A 64 -2.43 -13.50 -1.06
N VAL A 65 -2.31 -12.27 -0.54
CA VAL A 65 -3.31 -11.23 -0.73
C VAL A 65 -3.48 -10.88 -2.20
N LYS A 66 -4.72 -10.94 -2.67
CA LYS A 66 -5.15 -10.47 -3.98
C LYS A 66 -5.75 -9.08 -3.84
N THR A 67 -5.11 -8.12 -4.48
CA THR A 67 -5.55 -6.72 -4.48
C THR A 67 -6.31 -6.41 -5.77
N LYS A 68 -7.52 -5.88 -5.63
CA LYS A 68 -8.34 -5.34 -6.72
C LYS A 68 -8.41 -3.83 -6.59
N LEU A 69 -8.08 -3.11 -7.66
CA LEU A 69 -8.26 -1.66 -7.74
C LEU A 69 -9.72 -1.31 -8.07
N HIS A 70 -10.31 -0.42 -7.29
CA HIS A 70 -11.59 0.22 -7.61
C HIS A 70 -11.36 1.52 -8.36
N HIS A 71 -10.61 2.44 -7.75
CA HIS A 71 -10.40 3.78 -8.29
C HIS A 71 -9.01 4.34 -7.93
N ILE A 72 -8.50 5.17 -8.83
CA ILE A 72 -7.41 6.11 -8.56
C ILE A 72 -8.05 7.49 -8.38
N LEU A 73 -7.93 8.06 -7.18
CA LEU A 73 -8.46 9.36 -6.84
C LEU A 73 -7.30 10.36 -6.73
N ILE A 74 -7.37 11.48 -7.45
CA ILE A 74 -6.29 12.46 -7.49
C ILE A 74 -6.60 13.63 -6.56
N GLY A 75 -5.69 13.91 -5.63
CA GLY A 75 -5.75 15.06 -4.73
C GLY A 75 -4.76 16.15 -5.11
N GLN A 76 -4.85 17.29 -4.42
CA GLN A 76 -3.97 18.44 -4.66
C GLN A 76 -2.49 18.17 -4.33
N THR A 77 -2.23 17.33 -3.33
CA THR A 77 -0.89 17.05 -2.78
C THR A 77 -0.52 15.57 -2.88
N GLY A 78 -1.26 14.79 -3.66
CA GLY A 78 -1.09 13.34 -3.70
C GLY A 78 -2.22 12.62 -4.42
N LEU A 79 -2.41 11.36 -4.06
CA LEU A 79 -3.46 10.51 -4.61
C LEU A 79 -3.94 9.48 -3.59
N THR A 80 -5.03 8.80 -3.92
CA THR A 80 -5.56 7.69 -3.14
C THR A 80 -5.92 6.54 -4.06
N LEU A 81 -5.53 5.34 -3.65
CA LEU A 81 -5.95 4.09 -4.27
C LEU A 81 -7.08 3.52 -3.41
N SER A 82 -8.28 3.41 -3.99
CA SER A 82 -9.37 2.65 -3.38
C SER A 82 -9.27 1.22 -3.86
N LEU A 83 -9.17 0.28 -2.92
CA LEU A 83 -8.81 -1.10 -3.17
C LEU A 83 -9.72 -2.04 -2.39
N LYS A 84 -9.81 -3.28 -2.88
CA LYS A 84 -10.32 -4.43 -2.13
C LYS A 84 -9.25 -5.50 -2.05
N ASN A 85 -8.93 -5.95 -0.85
CA ASN A 85 -8.00 -7.05 -0.61
C ASN A 85 -8.78 -8.30 -0.21
N THR A 86 -8.46 -9.41 -0.86
CA THR A 86 -9.04 -10.71 -0.54
C THR A 86 -7.97 -11.79 -0.44
N ALA A 87 -8.13 -12.72 0.49
CA ALA A 87 -7.24 -13.86 0.63
C ALA A 87 -7.84 -14.95 1.51
N VAL A 88 -7.34 -16.18 1.35
CA VAL A 88 -7.62 -17.31 2.25
C VAL A 88 -6.29 -17.97 2.58
N ALA A 89 -5.93 -18.01 3.87
CA ALA A 89 -4.73 -18.68 4.34
C ALA A 89 -4.96 -20.20 4.40
N GLU A 90 -3.87 -20.98 4.47
CA GLU A 90 -3.94 -22.46 4.54
C GLU A 90 -4.73 -22.97 5.76
N ASP A 91 -4.68 -22.22 6.87
CA ASP A 91 -5.40 -22.51 8.11
C ASP A 91 -6.86 -22.02 8.12
N GLY A 92 -7.36 -21.51 6.99
CA GLY A 92 -8.74 -21.08 6.80
C GLY A 92 -9.02 -19.65 7.24
N ARG A 93 -8.03 -18.86 7.69
CA ARG A 93 -8.23 -17.42 7.93
C ARG A 93 -8.56 -16.70 6.64
N ILE A 94 -9.56 -15.80 6.71
CA ILE A 94 -10.06 -15.05 5.56
C ILE A 94 -9.68 -13.57 5.71
N LEU A 95 -9.25 -12.98 4.61
CA LEU A 95 -9.20 -11.54 4.40
C LEU A 95 -10.23 -11.17 3.33
N ASP A 96 -11.11 -10.23 3.63
CA ASP A 96 -12.02 -9.58 2.66
C ASP A 96 -12.31 -8.15 3.14
N GLU A 97 -11.40 -7.23 2.82
CA GLU A 97 -11.46 -5.83 3.27
C GLU A 97 -11.57 -4.85 2.10
N GLU A 98 -12.22 -3.73 2.37
CA GLU A 98 -12.09 -2.51 1.60
C GLU A 98 -11.03 -1.64 2.26
N LEU A 99 -10.16 -1.02 1.46
CA LEU A 99 -9.12 -0.14 1.98
C LEU A 99 -8.85 1.05 1.07
N ALA A 100 -8.32 2.10 1.68
CA ALA A 100 -7.75 3.24 0.97
C ALA A 100 -6.26 3.36 1.32
N THR A 101 -5.42 3.38 0.28
CA THR A 101 -4.01 3.74 0.42
C THR A 101 -3.86 5.18 -0.05
N VAL A 102 -3.59 6.09 0.88
CA VAL A 102 -3.44 7.53 0.61
C VAL A 102 -1.96 7.86 0.52
N LEU A 103 -1.51 8.32 -0.64
CA LEU A 103 -0.12 8.64 -0.93
C LEU A 103 0.04 10.15 -1.02
N SER A 104 0.86 10.72 -0.14
CA SER A 104 1.31 12.11 -0.27
C SER A 104 2.57 12.17 -1.12
N ILE A 105 2.62 13.13 -2.04
CA ILE A 105 3.70 13.26 -3.01
C ILE A 105 4.47 14.56 -2.76
N GLN A 106 5.79 14.45 -2.71
CA GLN A 106 6.74 15.55 -2.59
C GLN A 106 7.89 15.29 -3.55
N ASP A 107 8.27 16.31 -4.33
CA ASP A 107 9.37 16.23 -5.30
C ASP A 107 9.26 15.02 -6.23
N GLU A 108 8.02 14.76 -6.68
CA GLU A 108 7.64 13.63 -7.56
C GLU A 108 7.87 12.23 -6.95
N LEU A 109 8.10 12.16 -5.64
CA LEU A 109 8.26 10.93 -4.87
C LEU A 109 7.18 10.80 -3.80
N VAL A 110 6.87 9.58 -3.40
CA VAL A 110 5.94 9.30 -2.31
C VAL A 110 6.67 9.50 -0.98
N ILE A 111 6.26 10.52 -0.21
CA ILE A 111 6.83 10.82 1.12
C ILE A 111 6.02 10.20 2.26
N LYS A 112 4.73 9.95 2.03
CA LYS A 112 3.86 9.39 3.07
C LYS A 112 2.82 8.47 2.47
N ILE A 113 2.58 7.35 3.14
CA ILE A 113 1.51 6.41 2.86
C ILE A 113 0.69 6.27 4.15
N ASP A 114 -0.62 6.50 4.06
CA ASP A 114 -1.55 6.18 5.14
C ASP A 114 -2.54 5.13 4.62
N THR A 115 -2.67 4.01 5.35
CA THR A 115 -3.64 2.96 5.02
C THR A 115 -4.84 3.04 5.93
N TYR A 116 -6.02 3.14 5.34
CA TYR A 116 -7.32 3.10 6.02
C TYR A 116 -7.98 1.77 5.69
N LEU A 117 -8.36 1.00 6.69
CA LEU A 117 -8.98 -0.32 6.54
C LEU A 117 -10.44 -0.29 6.97
N SER A 118 -11.29 -1.05 6.28
CA SER A 118 -12.68 -1.24 6.69
C SER A 118 -12.84 -2.13 7.93
N ASP A 119 -11.90 -3.06 8.17
CA ASP A 119 -11.92 -3.99 9.31
C ASP A 119 -10.49 -4.31 9.79
N VAL A 120 -10.00 -3.51 10.75
CA VAL A 120 -8.67 -3.69 11.35
C VAL A 120 -8.57 -5.05 12.07
N PRO A 121 -9.52 -5.47 12.94
CA PRO A 121 -9.44 -6.78 13.59
C PRO A 121 -9.34 -7.98 12.62
N MET A 122 -10.01 -7.94 11.47
CA MET A 122 -9.89 -9.00 10.46
C MET A 122 -8.50 -9.05 9.83
N MET A 123 -7.97 -7.90 9.42
CA MET A 123 -6.61 -7.81 8.90
C MET A 123 -5.60 -8.38 9.92
N GLU A 124 -5.72 -8.01 11.19
CA GLU A 124 -4.83 -8.54 12.23
C GLU A 124 -4.95 -10.04 12.40
N ARG A 125 -6.18 -10.59 12.43
CA ARG A 125 -6.37 -12.05 12.49
C ARG A 125 -5.69 -12.74 11.32
N TYR A 126 -5.84 -12.22 10.12
CA TYR A 126 -5.27 -12.79 8.91
C TYR A 126 -3.73 -12.77 8.92
N PHE A 127 -3.10 -11.71 9.46
CA PHE A 127 -1.64 -11.55 9.49
C PHE A 127 -0.94 -12.03 10.78
N LYS A 128 -1.67 -12.67 11.71
CA LYS A 128 -1.07 -13.32 12.90
C LYS A 128 0.10 -14.22 12.54
#